data_AF-A0A6P0Y0B2-F1
#
_entry.id   AF-A0A6P0Y0B2-F1
#
_cell.length_a   1.000
_cell.length_b   1.000
_cell.length_c   1.000
_cell.angle_alpha   90.00
_cell.angle_beta   90.00
_cell.angle_gamma   90.00
#
_symmetry.space_group_name_H-M   'P 1'
#
loop_
_entity.id
_entity.type
_entity.pdbx_description
1 polymer ?
#
loop_
_entity_poly.entity_id
_entity_poly.type
_entity_poly.pdbx_seq_one_letter_code
_entity_poly.pdbx_strand_id
1 'polypeptide(L)'
;SDNHPEYPPEYQEINRAFAAIEENFEKLSDRSVLIDFTLEEDDYNPVFYGLEAFRDSLAELLPEAEARTIYQLLDEQASKQLGNIYRDVGRRYILSFTIMAATAAAVPLPFATMPVLTALQVSMVGLLGNLYGQTISPSQAGGVVSVIGGGFVAQAVGRELVKFIPGFGSAIAASWAAAYTWALGESACVYFGDLMGGKKPDPEKIQGVMQEAFESAKERFKS
;
A
#
# COMPACT_ATOMS: atom_id res chain seq x y z
N SER A 1 -10.84 -24.16 6.50
CA SER A 1 -10.71 -24.37 7.95
C SER A 1 -9.48 -23.61 8.37
N ASP A 2 -9.64 -22.65 9.26
CA ASP A 2 -8.52 -21.83 9.71
C ASP A 2 -7.53 -22.73 10.45
N ASN A 3 -6.27 -22.68 10.02
CA ASN A 3 -5.18 -23.48 10.57
C ASN A 3 -3.96 -22.62 10.94
N HIS A 4 -4.07 -21.29 10.78
CA HIS A 4 -3.29 -20.34 11.57
C HIS A 4 -3.89 -20.18 12.98
N PRO A 5 -3.07 -19.85 13.99
CA PRO A 5 -3.59 -19.40 15.28
C PRO A 5 -4.45 -18.14 15.12
N GLU A 6 -5.27 -17.83 16.12
CA GLU A 6 -5.95 -16.55 16.19
C GLU A 6 -4.94 -15.41 16.32
N TYR A 7 -5.21 -14.27 15.70
CA TYR A 7 -4.37 -13.08 15.79
C TYR A 7 -4.72 -12.25 17.04
N PRO A 8 -3.72 -11.83 17.85
CA PRO A 8 -2.29 -12.10 17.73
C PRO A 8 -1.90 -13.50 18.21
N PRO A 9 -0.83 -14.11 17.66
CA PRO A 9 -0.43 -15.47 18.02
C PRO A 9 -0.02 -15.58 19.51
N GLU A 10 -0.48 -16.61 20.22
CA GLU A 10 -0.21 -16.79 21.65
C GLU A 10 1.08 -17.60 21.96
N TYR A 11 1.96 -17.77 20.98
CA TYR A 11 3.20 -18.55 21.16
C TYR A 11 4.23 -17.79 21.99
N GLN A 12 4.68 -18.40 23.10
CA GLN A 12 5.64 -17.78 24.04
C GLN A 12 6.93 -17.29 23.36
N GLU A 13 7.46 -18.06 22.41
CA GLU A 13 8.70 -17.72 21.71
C GLU A 13 8.53 -16.47 20.84
N ILE A 14 7.40 -16.36 20.14
CA ILE A 14 7.05 -15.19 19.32
C ILE A 14 6.83 -13.99 20.21
N ASN A 15 6.03 -14.12 21.27
CA ASN A 15 5.71 -13.02 22.17
C ASN A 15 6.95 -12.47 22.89
N ARG A 16 7.90 -13.34 23.25
CA ARG A 16 9.19 -12.90 23.82
C ARG A 16 10.01 -12.09 22.82
N ALA A 17 10.14 -12.58 21.58
CA ALA A 17 10.89 -11.88 20.55
C ALA A 17 10.22 -10.55 20.16
N PHE A 18 8.89 -10.54 20.07
CA PHE A 18 8.09 -9.37 19.77
C PHE A 18 8.20 -8.31 20.86
N ALA A 19 8.06 -8.67 22.13
CA ALA A 19 8.25 -7.74 23.25
C ALA A 19 9.65 -7.12 23.27
N ALA A 20 10.69 -7.89 22.93
CA ALA A 20 12.05 -7.34 22.83
C ALA A 20 12.19 -6.35 21.66
N ILE A 21 11.49 -6.57 20.55
CA ILE A 21 11.44 -5.60 19.44
C ILE A 21 10.70 -4.34 19.92
N GLU A 22 9.54 -4.47 20.56
CA GLU A 22 8.78 -3.32 21.08
C GLU A 22 9.60 -2.49 22.07
N GLU A 23 10.33 -3.12 22.99
CA GLU A 23 11.22 -2.43 23.93
C GLU A 23 12.34 -1.67 23.20
N ASN A 24 12.98 -2.31 22.21
CA ASN A 24 14.06 -1.68 21.45
C ASN A 24 13.58 -0.47 20.62
N PHE A 25 12.31 -0.47 20.20
CA PHE A 25 11.72 0.57 19.36
C PHE A 25 10.71 1.46 20.11
N GLU A 26 10.61 1.36 21.45
CA GLU A 26 9.61 2.07 22.26
C GLU A 26 9.59 3.60 22.02
N LYS A 27 10.76 4.19 21.75
CA LYS A 27 10.91 5.63 21.47
C LYS A 27 10.66 6.03 20.01
N LEU A 28 10.49 5.04 19.13
CA LEU A 28 10.41 5.19 17.68
C LEU A 28 9.07 4.71 17.10
N SER A 29 8.33 3.87 17.82
CA SER A 29 7.05 3.28 17.37
C SER A 29 5.95 3.47 18.41
N ASP A 30 4.83 4.09 18.00
CA ASP A 30 3.62 4.17 18.83
C ASP A 30 2.79 2.88 18.82
N ARG A 31 2.94 2.06 17.77
CA ARG A 31 2.24 0.78 17.58
C ARG A 31 3.12 -0.21 16.84
N SER A 32 2.98 -1.49 17.17
CA SER A 32 3.68 -2.61 16.53
C SER A 32 2.67 -3.67 16.11
N VAL A 33 2.88 -4.28 14.94
CA VAL A 33 1.99 -5.30 14.37
C VAL A 33 2.84 -6.43 13.81
N LEU A 34 2.53 -7.67 14.19
CA LEU A 34 3.12 -8.86 13.59
C LEU A 34 2.49 -9.13 12.23
N ILE A 35 3.33 -9.38 11.21
CA ILE A 35 2.91 -9.76 9.86
C ILE A 35 3.74 -10.96 9.44
N ASP A 36 3.06 -12.01 8.99
CA ASP A 36 3.65 -13.18 8.36
C ASP A 36 3.15 -13.26 6.91
N PHE A 37 4.09 -13.42 5.97
CA PHE A 37 3.80 -13.46 4.54
C PHE A 37 3.51 -14.87 4.05
N THR A 38 2.78 -15.65 4.85
CA THR A 38 2.36 -17.01 4.51
C THR A 38 1.56 -17.00 3.21
N LEU A 39 1.90 -17.90 2.30
CA LEU A 39 1.30 -18.01 0.97
C LEU A 39 0.31 -19.17 0.89
N GLU A 40 -0.46 -19.22 -0.20
CA GLU A 40 -1.36 -20.36 -0.47
C GLU A 40 -0.60 -21.69 -0.56
N GLU A 41 0.64 -21.68 -1.06
CA GLU A 41 1.49 -22.87 -1.20
C GLU A 41 1.99 -23.43 0.14
N ASP A 42 1.89 -22.66 1.21
CA ASP A 42 2.27 -23.10 2.56
C ASP A 42 1.15 -23.92 3.23
N ASP A 43 -0.01 -24.08 2.57
CA ASP A 43 -1.20 -24.77 3.08
C ASP A 43 -1.77 -24.17 4.40
N TYR A 44 -1.44 -22.91 4.73
CA TYR A 44 -1.98 -22.19 5.89
C TYR A 44 -3.01 -21.12 5.49
N ASN A 45 -4.01 -20.92 6.36
CA ASN A 45 -5.13 -19.99 6.20
C ASN A 45 -5.37 -19.23 7.52
N PRO A 46 -5.45 -17.89 7.49
CA PRO A 46 -5.42 -17.04 6.29
C PRO A 46 -4.01 -16.81 5.72
N VAL A 47 -3.90 -16.61 4.41
CA VAL A 47 -2.66 -16.11 3.78
C VAL A 47 -2.37 -14.67 4.22
N PHE A 48 -1.09 -14.28 4.20
CA PHE A 48 -0.63 -12.96 4.68
C PHE A 48 -1.11 -12.64 6.10
N TYR A 49 -0.96 -13.59 7.01
CA TYR A 49 -1.40 -13.50 8.39
C TYR A 49 -0.91 -12.20 9.07
N GLY A 50 -1.84 -11.45 9.69
CA GLY A 50 -1.56 -10.16 10.31
C GLY A 50 -1.57 -8.94 9.37
N LEU A 51 -1.67 -9.11 8.04
CA LEU A 51 -1.80 -8.00 7.10
C LEU A 51 -3.08 -7.18 7.33
N GLU A 52 -4.18 -7.83 7.72
CA GLU A 52 -5.42 -7.14 8.10
C GLU A 52 -5.24 -6.31 9.38
N ALA A 53 -4.57 -6.86 10.40
CA ALA A 53 -4.27 -6.12 11.63
C ALA A 53 -3.38 -4.90 11.36
N PHE A 54 -2.45 -4.99 10.39
CA PHE A 54 -1.64 -3.86 9.95
C PHE A 54 -2.48 -2.79 9.27
N ARG A 55 -3.33 -3.22 8.32
CA ARG A 55 -4.26 -2.35 7.61
C ARG A 55 -5.14 -1.57 8.61
N ASP A 56 -5.74 -2.29 9.55
CA ASP A 56 -6.67 -1.72 10.52
C ASP A 56 -5.95 -0.79 11.52
N SER A 57 -4.73 -1.15 11.93
CA SER A 57 -3.88 -0.28 12.75
C SER A 57 -3.55 1.05 12.06
N LEU A 58 -3.29 1.03 10.74
CA LEU A 58 -3.09 2.27 9.97
C LEU A 58 -4.38 3.10 9.92
N ALA A 59 -5.53 2.48 9.65
CA ALA A 59 -6.82 3.16 9.60
C ALA A 59 -7.17 3.86 10.92
N GLU A 60 -6.82 3.27 12.06
CA GLU A 60 -7.04 3.86 13.38
C GLU A 60 -6.12 5.06 13.68
N LEU A 61 -4.86 5.02 13.22
CA LEU A 61 -3.88 6.07 13.51
C LEU A 61 -4.14 7.38 12.76
N LEU A 62 -4.84 7.32 11.64
CA LEU A 62 -5.10 8.46 10.77
C LEU A 62 -6.61 8.62 10.65
N PRO A 63 -7.23 9.51 11.45
CA PRO A 63 -8.68 9.53 11.64
C PRO A 63 -9.43 9.67 10.31
N GLU A 64 -9.97 8.56 9.79
CA GLU A 64 -10.89 8.58 8.64
C GLU A 64 -12.06 9.54 8.88
N ALA A 65 -12.42 9.71 10.17
CA ALA A 65 -13.45 10.61 10.65
C ALA A 65 -13.11 12.09 10.42
N GLU A 66 -11.84 12.50 10.55
CA GLU A 66 -11.44 13.90 10.31
C GLU A 66 -11.62 14.25 8.83
N ALA A 67 -11.19 13.35 7.95
CA ALA A 67 -11.33 13.53 6.51
C ALA A 67 -12.82 13.67 6.13
N ARG A 68 -13.69 12.74 6.58
CA ARG A 68 -15.13 12.72 6.24
C ARG A 68 -15.90 13.91 6.80
N THR A 69 -15.60 14.33 8.02
CA THR A 69 -16.27 15.47 8.68
C THR A 69 -15.96 16.78 7.94
N ILE A 70 -14.75 16.94 7.42
CA ILE A 70 -14.37 18.13 6.64
C ILE A 70 -15.20 18.24 5.35
N TYR A 71 -15.54 17.12 4.68
CA TYR A 71 -16.37 17.15 3.47
C TYR A 71 -17.82 17.57 3.72
N GLN A 72 -18.40 17.18 4.86
CA GLN A 72 -19.79 17.52 5.19
C GLN A 72 -19.96 18.99 5.59
N LEU A 73 -18.88 19.65 6.01
CA LEU A 73 -18.90 21.03 6.52
C LEU A 73 -18.63 22.09 5.46
N LEU A 74 -18.45 21.73 4.18
CA LEU A 74 -17.96 22.66 3.16
C LEU A 74 -18.87 22.79 1.93
N ASP A 75 -19.07 24.05 1.52
CA ASP A 75 -19.79 24.49 0.34
C ASP A 75 -18.95 24.31 -0.95
N GLU A 76 -19.58 24.34 -2.13
CA GLU A 76 -19.06 23.87 -3.43
C GLU A 76 -17.67 24.43 -3.87
N GLN A 77 -17.20 25.55 -3.30
CA GLN A 77 -15.94 26.21 -3.67
C GLN A 77 -14.66 25.64 -3.01
N ALA A 78 -14.76 24.81 -1.96
CA ALA A 78 -13.59 24.32 -1.20
C ALA A 78 -12.92 23.04 -1.75
N SER A 79 -13.46 22.47 -2.83
CA SER A 79 -13.12 21.13 -3.34
C SER A 79 -11.62 20.92 -3.69
N LYS A 80 -10.92 21.95 -4.20
CA LYS A 80 -9.49 21.82 -4.58
C LYS A 80 -8.53 21.78 -3.39
N GLN A 81 -8.76 22.58 -2.35
CA GLN A 81 -7.93 22.56 -1.15
C GLN A 81 -8.13 21.26 -0.37
N LEU A 82 -9.32 20.68 -0.47
CA LEU A 82 -9.70 19.44 0.21
C LEU A 82 -9.09 18.18 -0.42
N GLY A 83 -8.99 18.13 -1.76
CA GLY A 83 -8.26 17.06 -2.44
C GLY A 83 -6.80 16.95 -2.02
N ASN A 84 -6.16 18.06 -1.65
CA ASN A 84 -4.80 18.06 -1.14
C ASN A 84 -4.71 17.46 0.27
N ILE A 85 -5.68 17.73 1.14
CA ILE A 85 -5.71 17.18 2.51
C ILE A 85 -5.83 15.66 2.49
N TYR A 86 -6.77 15.12 1.70
CA TYR A 86 -6.96 13.68 1.55
C TYR A 86 -5.74 13.01 0.94
N ARG A 87 -5.12 13.66 -0.05
CA ARG A 87 -3.87 13.18 -0.65
C ARG A 87 -2.71 13.21 0.36
N ASP A 88 -2.63 14.21 1.22
CA ASP A 88 -1.59 14.31 2.25
C ASP A 88 -1.76 13.28 3.37
N VAL A 89 -3.00 13.00 3.80
CA VAL A 89 -3.29 11.87 4.71
C VAL A 89 -2.99 10.55 4.00
N GLY A 90 -3.46 10.38 2.77
CA GLY A 90 -3.22 9.20 1.94
C GLY A 90 -1.74 8.90 1.76
N ARG A 91 -0.89 9.92 1.57
CA ARG A 91 0.57 9.80 1.49
C ARG A 91 1.21 9.14 2.70
N ARG A 92 0.63 9.29 3.89
CA ARG A 92 1.12 8.62 5.09
C ARG A 92 0.87 7.11 5.02
N TYR A 93 -0.31 6.68 4.55
CA TYR A 93 -0.57 5.26 4.26
C TYR A 93 0.37 4.74 3.19
N ILE A 94 0.45 5.47 2.07
CA ILE A 94 1.29 5.09 0.92
C ILE A 94 2.74 4.90 1.34
N LEU A 95 3.28 5.79 2.18
CA LEU A 95 4.66 5.68 2.67
C LEU A 95 4.91 4.36 3.41
N SER A 96 4.01 3.95 4.30
CA SER A 96 4.14 2.69 5.06
C SER A 96 4.18 1.48 4.11
N PHE A 97 3.25 1.42 3.15
CA PHE A 97 3.23 0.34 2.15
C PHE A 97 4.43 0.40 1.19
N THR A 98 4.90 1.60 0.83
CA THR A 98 6.12 1.81 0.04
C THR A 98 7.35 1.24 0.74
N ILE A 99 7.49 1.48 2.05
CA ILE A 99 8.60 0.94 2.84
C ILE A 99 8.51 -0.59 2.92
N MET A 100 7.31 -1.14 3.20
CA MET A 100 7.12 -2.60 3.22
C MET A 100 7.41 -3.25 1.88
N ALA A 101 6.96 -2.66 0.78
CA ALA A 101 7.22 -3.14 -0.57
C ALA A 101 8.72 -3.12 -0.89
N ALA A 102 9.42 -2.04 -0.50
CA ALA A 102 10.86 -1.95 -0.64
C ALA A 102 11.57 -3.07 0.14
N THR A 103 11.18 -3.29 1.41
CA THR A 103 11.74 -4.34 2.26
C THR A 103 11.47 -5.73 1.70
N ALA A 104 10.23 -6.02 1.26
CA ALA A 104 9.87 -7.31 0.66
C ALA A 104 10.65 -7.60 -0.64
N ALA A 105 10.96 -6.56 -1.42
CA ALA A 105 11.77 -6.68 -2.62
C ALA A 105 13.29 -6.70 -2.35
N ALA A 106 13.74 -6.17 -1.20
CA ALA A 106 15.14 -6.20 -0.78
C ALA A 106 15.55 -7.59 -0.25
N VAL A 107 14.61 -8.33 0.34
CA VAL A 107 14.84 -9.67 0.86
C VAL A 107 14.62 -10.68 -0.27
N PRO A 108 15.58 -11.59 -0.54
CA PRO A 108 15.40 -12.64 -1.53
C PRO A 108 14.42 -13.69 -0.99
N LEU A 109 13.12 -13.47 -1.18
CA LEU A 109 12.07 -14.44 -0.90
C LEU A 109 11.78 -15.27 -2.17
N PRO A 110 12.19 -16.55 -2.24
CA PRO A 110 11.87 -17.38 -3.40
C PRO A 110 10.35 -17.53 -3.51
N PHE A 111 9.80 -17.33 -4.72
CA PHE A 111 8.39 -17.49 -5.07
C PHE A 111 7.38 -16.52 -4.38
N ALA A 112 7.73 -15.89 -3.24
CA ALA A 112 6.82 -15.07 -2.44
C ALA A 112 6.78 -13.58 -2.79
N THR A 113 7.84 -13.00 -3.37
CA THR A 113 7.95 -11.53 -3.50
C THR A 113 6.78 -10.92 -4.27
N MET A 114 6.35 -11.51 -5.39
CA MET A 114 5.27 -10.94 -6.21
C MET A 114 3.88 -11.05 -5.57
N PRO A 115 3.46 -12.21 -5.02
CA PRO A 115 2.24 -12.30 -4.22
C PRO A 115 2.20 -11.30 -3.07
N VAL A 116 3.29 -11.18 -2.31
CA VAL A 116 3.41 -10.22 -1.20
C VAL A 116 3.21 -8.78 -1.66
N LEU A 117 3.94 -8.36 -2.70
CA LEU A 117 3.82 -7.01 -3.26
C LEU A 117 2.39 -6.73 -3.73
N THR A 118 1.73 -7.71 -4.34
CA THR A 118 0.34 -7.58 -4.80
C THR A 118 -0.61 -7.41 -3.61
N ALA A 119 -0.48 -8.23 -2.56
CA ALA A 119 -1.31 -8.13 -1.36
C ALA A 119 -1.14 -6.77 -0.65
N LEU A 120 0.10 -6.27 -0.56
CA LEU A 120 0.38 -4.93 -0.02
C LEU A 120 -0.31 -3.84 -0.85
N GLN A 121 -0.21 -3.90 -2.18
CA GLN A 121 -0.82 -2.90 -3.07
C GLN A 121 -2.35 -2.92 -3.02
N VAL A 122 -2.97 -4.11 -2.98
CA VAL A 122 -4.42 -4.26 -2.84
C VAL A 122 -4.90 -3.71 -1.50
N SER A 123 -4.19 -4.02 -0.40
CA SER A 123 -4.52 -3.53 0.93
C SER A 123 -4.40 -2.00 1.02
N MET A 124 -3.34 -1.44 0.44
CA MET A 124 -3.14 0.01 0.34
C MET A 124 -4.30 0.68 -0.42
N VAL A 125 -4.69 0.15 -1.57
CA VAL A 125 -5.80 0.70 -2.37
C VAL A 125 -7.13 0.56 -1.63
N GLY A 126 -7.36 -0.53 -0.90
CA GLY A 126 -8.53 -0.70 -0.02
C GLY A 126 -8.61 0.39 1.05
N LEU A 127 -7.51 0.65 1.75
CA LEU A 127 -7.43 1.73 2.74
C LEU A 127 -7.64 3.12 2.15
N LEU A 128 -7.03 3.39 0.99
CA LEU A 128 -7.26 4.65 0.28
C LEU A 128 -8.72 4.77 -0.16
N GLY A 129 -9.37 3.70 -0.59
CA GLY A 129 -10.81 3.70 -0.85
C GLY A 129 -11.61 4.15 0.37
N ASN A 130 -11.38 3.52 1.52
CA ASN A 130 -12.06 3.85 2.79
C ASN A 130 -11.80 5.29 3.25
N LEU A 131 -10.56 5.77 3.12
CA LEU A 131 -10.19 7.16 3.38
C LEU A 131 -11.08 8.09 2.55
N TYR A 132 -11.26 7.79 1.27
CA TYR A 132 -12.09 8.57 0.35
C TYR A 132 -13.59 8.23 0.41
N GLY A 133 -14.04 7.55 1.47
CA GLY A 133 -15.45 7.21 1.69
C GLY A 133 -16.01 6.14 0.75
N GLN A 134 -15.14 5.39 0.06
CA GLN A 134 -15.49 4.28 -0.82
C GLN A 134 -15.21 2.96 -0.11
N THR A 135 -16.25 2.28 0.37
CA THR A 135 -16.11 0.93 0.91
C THR A 135 -15.97 -0.06 -0.25
N ILE A 136 -14.77 -0.59 -0.44
CA ILE A 136 -14.46 -1.54 -1.51
C ILE A 136 -13.98 -2.87 -0.94
N SER A 137 -14.42 -3.96 -1.56
CA SER A 137 -13.92 -5.30 -1.28
C SER A 137 -12.48 -5.49 -1.78
N PRO A 138 -11.73 -6.48 -1.27
CA PRO A 138 -10.38 -6.79 -1.77
C PRO A 138 -10.34 -7.04 -3.29
N SER A 139 -11.37 -7.67 -3.85
CA SER A 139 -11.46 -7.91 -5.31
C SER A 139 -11.67 -6.61 -6.09
N GLN A 140 -12.47 -5.67 -5.58
CA GLN A 140 -12.63 -4.34 -6.16
C GLN A 140 -11.34 -3.52 -6.06
N ALA A 141 -10.64 -3.57 -4.92
CA ALA A 141 -9.33 -2.94 -4.76
C ALA A 141 -8.31 -3.51 -5.76
N GLY A 142 -8.27 -4.84 -5.94
CA GLY A 142 -7.48 -5.50 -6.98
C GLY A 142 -7.85 -5.09 -8.41
N GLY A 143 -9.15 -4.86 -8.67
CA GLY A 143 -9.63 -4.26 -9.91
C GLY A 143 -9.08 -2.85 -10.14
N VAL A 144 -9.09 -1.99 -9.12
CA VAL A 144 -8.52 -0.63 -9.19
C VAL A 144 -7.00 -0.69 -9.42
N VAL A 145 -6.27 -1.55 -8.69
CA VAL A 145 -4.84 -1.81 -8.93
C VAL A 145 -4.59 -2.21 -10.38
N SER A 146 -5.41 -3.10 -10.93
CA SER A 146 -5.28 -3.58 -12.30
C SER A 146 -5.56 -2.48 -13.34
N VAL A 147 -6.55 -1.62 -13.09
CA VAL A 147 -6.87 -0.49 -13.99
C VAL A 147 -5.73 0.52 -14.03
N ILE A 148 -5.20 0.89 -12.86
CA ILE A 148 -4.12 1.87 -12.75
C ILE A 148 -2.80 1.26 -13.25
N GLY A 149 -2.40 0.15 -12.63
CA GLY A 149 -1.14 -0.53 -12.86
C GLY A 149 -1.07 -1.18 -14.24
N GLY A 150 -2.15 -1.81 -14.71
CA GLY A 150 -2.19 -2.44 -16.04
C GLY A 150 -2.07 -1.42 -17.17
N GLY A 151 -2.71 -0.25 -17.03
CA GLY A 151 -2.55 0.86 -17.97
C GLY A 151 -1.11 1.39 -18.00
N PHE A 152 -0.50 1.55 -16.82
CA PHE A 152 0.90 1.95 -16.72
C PHE A 152 1.86 0.90 -17.25
N VAL A 153 1.69 -0.39 -16.94
CA VAL A 153 2.53 -1.48 -17.49
C VAL A 153 2.41 -1.57 -19.01
N ALA A 154 1.22 -1.33 -19.57
CA ALA A 154 1.02 -1.28 -21.02
C ALA A 154 1.73 -0.09 -21.69
N GLN A 155 1.85 1.05 -21.01
CA GLN A 155 2.54 2.25 -21.50
C GLN A 155 4.03 2.29 -21.15
N ALA A 156 4.43 1.67 -20.04
CA ALA A 156 5.77 1.65 -19.51
C ALA A 156 6.64 0.73 -20.36
N VAL A 157 7.73 1.32 -20.84
CA VAL A 157 8.64 0.74 -21.83
C VAL A 157 9.20 -0.59 -21.32
N GLY A 158 8.96 -1.67 -22.07
CA GLY A 158 9.52 -3.01 -21.87
C GLY A 158 11.06 -3.13 -21.90
N ARG A 159 11.80 -2.03 -21.72
CA ARG A 159 13.26 -1.98 -21.55
C ARG A 159 13.71 -1.86 -20.10
N GLU A 160 12.88 -1.35 -19.19
CA GLU A 160 13.24 -1.25 -17.76
C GLU A 160 12.94 -2.57 -17.02
N LEU A 161 11.91 -3.31 -17.48
CA LEU A 161 11.61 -4.68 -17.04
C LEU A 161 12.72 -5.69 -17.36
N VAL A 162 13.50 -5.47 -18.44
CA VAL A 162 14.62 -6.35 -18.84
C VAL A 162 15.79 -6.32 -17.85
N LYS A 163 15.86 -5.29 -16.99
CA LYS A 163 16.88 -5.19 -15.93
C LYS A 163 16.49 -5.93 -14.65
N PHE A 164 15.29 -6.51 -14.57
CA PHE A 164 14.87 -7.47 -13.53
C PHE A 164 15.44 -8.86 -13.80
N ILE A 165 16.76 -8.93 -13.99
CA ILE A 165 17.46 -10.21 -14.04
C ILE A 165 17.52 -10.73 -12.60
N PRO A 166 17.05 -11.97 -12.34
CA PRO A 166 17.21 -12.60 -11.02
C PRO A 166 18.69 -12.56 -10.59
N GLY A 167 18.98 -11.95 -9.44
CA GLY A 167 20.34 -11.88 -8.87
C GLY A 167 21.05 -10.52 -8.95
N PHE A 168 20.46 -9.47 -9.54
CA PHE A 168 21.03 -8.12 -9.52
C PHE A 168 20.39 -7.22 -8.43
N GLY A 169 21.21 -6.88 -7.42
CA GLY A 169 21.07 -5.74 -6.50
C GLY A 169 19.72 -5.58 -5.80
N SER A 170 19.55 -6.17 -4.62
CA SER A 170 18.41 -5.95 -3.71
C SER A 170 18.00 -4.47 -3.57
N ALA A 171 18.96 -3.55 -3.64
CA ALA A 171 18.71 -2.11 -3.64
C ALA A 171 17.92 -1.62 -4.86
N ILE A 172 18.20 -2.10 -6.08
CA ILE A 172 17.49 -1.69 -7.30
C ILE A 172 16.04 -2.22 -7.26
N ALA A 173 15.87 -3.47 -6.84
CA ALA A 173 14.56 -4.08 -6.67
C ALA A 173 13.73 -3.34 -5.61
N ALA A 174 14.34 -3.01 -4.46
CA ALA A 174 13.72 -2.24 -3.40
C ALA A 174 13.31 -0.83 -3.85
N SER A 175 14.22 -0.09 -4.50
CA SER A 175 13.94 1.26 -5.01
C SER A 175 12.83 1.26 -6.06
N TRP A 176 12.81 0.26 -6.94
CA TRP A 176 11.75 0.14 -7.94
C TRP A 176 10.40 -0.22 -7.29
N ALA A 177 10.38 -1.19 -6.38
CA ALA A 177 9.16 -1.58 -5.66
C ALA A 177 8.61 -0.40 -4.84
N ALA A 178 9.50 0.40 -4.23
CA ALA A 178 9.15 1.61 -3.52
C ALA A 178 8.50 2.64 -4.46
N ALA A 179 9.16 2.94 -5.59
CA ALA A 179 8.69 3.92 -6.56
C ALA A 179 7.35 3.51 -7.19
N TYR A 180 7.20 2.24 -7.57
CA TYR A 180 5.97 1.71 -8.14
C TYR A 180 4.81 1.77 -7.14
N THR A 181 5.04 1.33 -5.89
CA THR A 181 4.00 1.35 -4.84
C THR A 181 3.59 2.78 -4.51
N TRP A 182 4.55 3.70 -4.43
CA TRP A 182 4.28 5.12 -4.22
C TRP A 182 3.41 5.71 -5.34
N ALA A 183 3.80 5.47 -6.59
CA ALA A 183 3.08 5.96 -7.75
C ALA A 183 1.66 5.40 -7.83
N LEU A 184 1.50 4.10 -7.56
CA LEU A 184 0.20 3.44 -7.55
C LEU A 184 -0.73 4.06 -6.49
N GLY A 185 -0.20 4.37 -5.32
CA GLY A 185 -0.92 5.06 -4.25
C GLY A 185 -1.34 6.48 -4.63
N GLU A 186 -0.45 7.27 -5.21
CA GLU A 186 -0.77 8.63 -5.69
C GLU A 186 -1.87 8.60 -6.76
N SER A 187 -1.81 7.64 -7.69
CA SER A 187 -2.84 7.44 -8.70
C SER A 187 -4.17 6.95 -8.12
N ALA A 188 -4.13 6.10 -7.08
CA ALA A 188 -5.34 5.68 -6.37
C ALA A 188 -6.02 6.84 -5.64
N CYS A 189 -5.25 7.75 -5.02
CA CYS A 189 -5.78 9.00 -4.47
C CYS A 189 -6.53 9.84 -5.51
N VAL A 190 -5.98 9.95 -6.73
CA VAL A 190 -6.66 10.68 -7.83
C VAL A 190 -7.91 9.94 -8.30
N TYR A 191 -7.84 8.62 -8.45
CA TYR A 191 -8.98 7.77 -8.81
C TYR A 191 -10.15 7.95 -7.83
N PHE A 192 -9.90 7.81 -6.52
CA PHE A 192 -10.94 7.94 -5.51
C PHE A 192 -11.38 9.39 -5.28
N GLY A 193 -10.48 10.37 -5.45
CA GLY A 193 -10.81 11.79 -5.41
C GLY A 193 -11.80 12.19 -6.52
N ASP A 194 -11.61 11.66 -7.73
CA ASP A 194 -12.56 11.88 -8.83
C ASP A 194 -13.93 11.24 -8.51
N LEU A 195 -13.95 9.99 -7.99
CA LEU A 195 -15.20 9.32 -7.57
C LEU A 195 -15.95 10.09 -6.48
N MET A 196 -15.25 10.52 -5.44
CA MET A 196 -15.87 11.27 -4.33
C MET A 196 -16.41 12.62 -4.79
N GLY A 197 -15.74 13.27 -5.76
CA GLY A 197 -16.23 14.47 -6.41
C GLY A 197 -17.39 14.25 -7.39
N GLY A 198 -17.94 13.04 -7.47
CA GLY A 198 -19.03 12.68 -8.38
C GLY A 198 -18.62 12.57 -9.85
N LYS A 199 -17.31 12.51 -10.13
CA LYS A 199 -16.76 12.43 -11.49
C LYS A 199 -16.41 10.98 -11.82
N LYS A 200 -16.50 10.64 -13.10
CA LYS A 200 -15.94 9.39 -13.59
C LYS A 200 -14.41 9.50 -13.58
N PRO A 201 -13.68 8.52 -13.01
CA PRO A 201 -12.22 8.49 -13.06
C PRO A 201 -11.73 8.55 -14.51
N ASP A 202 -10.81 9.48 -14.79
CA ASP A 202 -10.21 9.68 -16.09
C ASP A 202 -8.93 8.83 -16.24
N PRO A 203 -8.93 7.78 -17.08
CA PRO A 203 -7.79 6.88 -17.22
C PRO A 203 -6.52 7.59 -17.69
N GLU A 204 -6.62 8.59 -18.57
CA GLU A 204 -5.45 9.29 -19.11
C GLU A 204 -4.77 10.12 -18.03
N LYS A 205 -5.57 10.87 -17.26
CA LYS A 205 -5.08 11.62 -16.10
C LYS A 205 -4.42 10.71 -15.06
N ILE A 206 -5.06 9.57 -14.74
CA ILE A 206 -4.55 8.62 -13.75
C ILE A 206 -3.24 7.97 -14.18
N GLN A 207 -3.13 7.61 -15.46
CA GLN A 207 -1.89 7.10 -16.05
C GLN A 207 -0.78 8.16 -16.06
N GLY A 208 -1.12 9.42 -16.39
CA GLY A 208 -0.19 10.53 -16.32
C GLY A 208 0.36 10.74 -14.90
N VAL A 209 -0.51 10.69 -13.89
CA VAL A 209 -0.09 10.77 -12.47
C VAL A 209 0.79 9.59 -12.09
N MET A 210 0.47 8.37 -12.54
CA MET A 210 1.27 7.18 -12.27
C MET A 210 2.68 7.35 -12.82
N GLN A 211 2.80 7.84 -14.05
CA GLN A 211 4.09 8.06 -14.70
C GLN A 211 4.92 9.16 -14.01
N GLU A 212 4.31 10.31 -13.74
CA GLU A 212 4.98 11.45 -13.09
C GLU A 212 5.43 11.08 -11.67
N ALA A 213 4.56 10.44 -10.89
CA ALA A 213 4.86 10.01 -9.54
C ALA A 213 5.94 8.92 -9.51
N PHE A 214 5.93 7.99 -10.48
CA PHE A 214 6.93 6.94 -10.58
C PHE A 214 8.32 7.49 -10.89
N GLU A 215 8.45 8.40 -11.86
CA GLU A 215 9.74 9.03 -12.18
C GLU A 215 10.25 9.90 -11.02
N SER A 216 9.38 10.69 -10.41
CA SER A 216 9.72 11.50 -9.23
C SER A 216 10.16 10.62 -8.05
N ALA A 217 9.47 9.50 -7.82
CA ALA A 217 9.81 8.56 -6.76
C ALA A 217 11.09 7.78 -7.06
N LYS A 218 11.36 7.43 -8.33
CA LYS A 218 12.64 6.84 -8.74
C LYS A 218 13.81 7.74 -8.40
N GLU A 219 13.68 9.05 -8.61
CA GLU A 219 14.73 10.01 -8.20
C GLU A 219 14.85 10.09 -6.68
N ARG A 220 13.74 10.14 -5.96
CA ARG A 220 13.71 10.19 -4.49
C ARG A 220 14.30 8.94 -3.82
N PHE A 221 14.12 7.77 -4.42
CA PHE A 221 14.53 6.48 -3.86
C PHE A 221 15.79 5.90 -4.54
N LYS A 222 16.43 6.63 -5.46
CA LYS A 222 17.81 6.34 -5.90
C LYS A 222 18.74 6.71 -4.74
N SER A 223 19.40 5.71 -4.14
CA SER A 223 20.49 5.93 -3.16
C SER A 223 21.73 6.48 -3.84
#